data_AF-A0A4Q3TDH8-F1
#
_entry.id   AF-A0A4Q3TDH8-F1
#
_cell.length_a   1.000
_cell.length_b   1.000
_cell.length_c   1.000
_cell.angle_alpha   90.00
_cell.angle_beta   90.00
_cell.angle_gamma   90.00
#
_symmetry.space_group_name_H-M   'P 1'
#
loop_
_entity.id
_entity.type
_entity.pdbx_description
1 polymer ?
#
loop_
_entity_poly.entity_id
_entity_poly.type
_entity_poly.pdbx_seq_one_letter_code
_entity_poly.pdbx_strand_id
1 'polypeptide(L)'
;TDTTPVDGTVTAIDLSANTTGVTLRQYGIPAAEGSTAVDTDKDGVPDANEPAIVGAIKLGSGADTLNIENGVVSGDIDFGAGADRLNISGGAVVSGAIKNADGLLDINVSKGTLAATQTGATAISNLNIGAEGTLLVNLDPANNTAGGFNVSGNATLATGSTLGVRFSSLLDGPERFNIITAGTLNVGQIDQTLLSGNSPYLYVVEGGVNQAANTVYVDARRRTASEAGLIPVEASAYDAVYGALGSNETLRNLFLSQTSRDGFIDAYEQMLPDHSGGPLMSLSAGVDAVTRALTGRNAVAAPGETSAWVQEINFYADKDKTDSYGFRSEGFGVAGGVEKGSSLGAFGISAAFTSSDIKDPEAEAEEVLSANLLELGLYWRAQGQYWTTWARA
;
A
#
# COMPACT_ATOMS: atom_id res chain seq x y z
N THR A 1 -0.81 -17.75 29.75
CA THR A 1 -1.77 -17.23 28.74
C THR A 1 -1.93 -18.32 27.72
N ASP A 2 -3.17 -18.75 27.48
CA ASP A 2 -3.46 -19.70 26.43
C ASP A 2 -3.12 -19.03 25.09
N THR A 3 -2.18 -19.63 24.35
CA THR A 3 -1.68 -19.14 23.06
C THR A 3 -2.18 -20.02 21.92
N THR A 4 -3.14 -20.91 22.19
CA THR A 4 -3.81 -21.63 21.12
C THR A 4 -4.53 -20.61 20.22
N PRO A 5 -4.19 -20.57 18.93
CA PRO A 5 -4.99 -19.84 17.96
C PRO A 5 -6.40 -20.39 18.03
N VAL A 6 -7.37 -19.54 18.36
CA VAL A 6 -8.78 -19.87 18.12
C VAL A 6 -8.99 -19.70 16.63
N ASP A 7 -8.67 -20.74 15.86
CA ASP A 7 -8.98 -20.83 14.43
C ASP A 7 -10.47 -21.15 14.27
N GLY A 8 -11.33 -20.21 14.71
CA GLY A 8 -12.77 -20.33 14.57
C GLY A 8 -13.15 -20.20 13.11
N THR A 9 -13.57 -21.28 12.46
CA THR A 9 -14.22 -21.19 11.14
C THR A 9 -15.66 -20.72 11.34
N VAL A 10 -15.97 -19.48 11.01
CA VAL A 10 -17.36 -18.98 10.97
C VAL A 10 -18.08 -19.74 9.86
N THR A 11 -19.15 -20.47 10.18
CA THR A 11 -20.00 -21.16 9.18
C THR A 11 -21.36 -20.46 9.18
N ALA A 12 -21.76 -19.93 8.02
CA ALA A 12 -23.04 -19.25 7.86
C ALA A 12 -24.17 -20.26 7.58
N ILE A 13 -23.89 -21.23 6.70
CA ILE A 13 -24.85 -22.22 6.24
C ILE A 13 -24.16 -23.58 6.23
N ASP A 14 -24.71 -24.54 6.96
CA ASP A 14 -24.26 -25.94 6.93
C ASP A 14 -25.41 -26.85 6.49
N LEU A 15 -25.33 -27.28 5.24
CA LEU A 15 -26.22 -28.22 4.58
C LEU A 15 -25.44 -29.45 4.10
N SER A 16 -24.28 -29.74 4.69
CA SER A 16 -23.40 -30.86 4.31
C SER A 16 -24.07 -32.25 4.40
N ALA A 17 -25.13 -32.36 5.21
CA ALA A 17 -25.94 -33.57 5.32
C ALA A 17 -27.06 -33.70 4.28
N ASN A 18 -27.30 -32.68 3.45
CA ASN A 18 -28.32 -32.71 2.40
C ASN A 18 -27.87 -33.64 1.26
N THR A 19 -28.77 -34.48 0.77
CA THR A 19 -28.49 -35.42 -0.34
C THR A 19 -29.45 -35.26 -1.52
N THR A 20 -30.41 -34.34 -1.43
CA THR A 20 -31.45 -34.12 -2.43
C THR A 20 -31.21 -32.87 -3.29
N GLY A 21 -30.34 -31.97 -2.82
CA GLY A 21 -30.06 -30.68 -3.44
C GLY A 21 -30.78 -29.54 -2.72
N VAL A 22 -30.24 -28.34 -2.82
CA VAL A 22 -30.78 -27.09 -2.30
C VAL A 22 -30.63 -25.98 -3.34
N THR A 23 -31.55 -25.01 -3.32
CA THR A 23 -31.34 -23.73 -3.99
C THR A 23 -31.20 -22.63 -2.95
N LEU A 24 -30.03 -22.00 -2.89
CA LEU A 24 -29.78 -20.79 -2.12
C LEU A 24 -29.88 -19.59 -3.07
N ARG A 25 -30.70 -18.61 -2.72
CA ARG A 25 -30.84 -17.37 -3.49
C ARG A 25 -30.64 -16.17 -2.58
N GLN A 26 -29.62 -15.37 -2.89
CA GLN A 26 -29.34 -14.09 -2.28
C GLN A 26 -29.68 -12.99 -3.29
N TYR A 27 -30.53 -12.04 -2.92
CA TYR A 27 -30.94 -10.94 -3.78
C TYR A 27 -31.21 -9.68 -2.97
N GLY A 28 -30.92 -8.53 -3.56
CA GLY A 28 -31.17 -7.21 -2.98
C GLY A 28 -32.55 -6.69 -3.32
N ILE A 29 -32.98 -5.63 -2.65
CA ILE A 29 -34.25 -4.93 -2.95
C ILE A 29 -33.94 -3.69 -3.80
N PRO A 30 -34.29 -3.69 -5.10
CA PRO A 30 -33.97 -2.57 -5.99
C PRO A 30 -34.54 -1.25 -5.50
N ALA A 31 -33.83 -0.17 -5.83
CA ALA A 31 -34.29 1.18 -5.53
C ALA A 31 -35.66 1.46 -6.17
N ALA A 32 -36.54 2.14 -5.44
CA ALA A 32 -37.73 2.73 -6.04
C ALA A 32 -37.32 3.84 -7.03
N GLU A 33 -38.15 4.08 -8.04
CA GLU A 33 -37.93 5.17 -8.99
C GLU A 33 -37.80 6.52 -8.25
N GLY A 34 -36.74 7.27 -8.54
CA GLY A 34 -36.44 8.55 -7.88
C GLY A 34 -35.86 8.42 -6.47
N SER A 35 -35.42 7.22 -6.05
CA SER A 35 -34.68 7.04 -4.80
C SER A 35 -33.43 7.92 -4.74
N THR A 36 -33.18 8.47 -3.56
CA THR A 36 -31.93 9.21 -3.22
C THR A 36 -31.06 8.41 -2.25
N ALA A 37 -31.43 7.16 -1.98
CA ALA A 37 -30.61 6.26 -1.19
C ALA A 37 -29.24 6.08 -1.84
N VAL A 38 -28.21 5.97 -1.00
CA VAL A 38 -26.84 5.76 -1.47
C VAL A 38 -26.75 4.38 -2.11
N ASP A 39 -26.18 4.37 -3.31
CA ASP A 39 -25.87 3.19 -4.12
C ASP A 39 -24.44 3.44 -4.62
N THR A 40 -23.48 2.89 -3.89
CA THR A 40 -22.06 3.20 -4.05
C THR A 40 -21.49 2.58 -5.32
N ASP A 41 -21.89 1.35 -5.64
CA ASP A 41 -21.40 0.60 -6.80
C ASP A 41 -22.28 0.77 -8.06
N LYS A 42 -23.44 1.41 -7.91
CA LYS A 42 -24.39 1.75 -8.98
C LYS A 42 -24.97 0.53 -9.66
N ASP A 43 -25.14 -0.55 -8.92
CA ASP A 43 -25.73 -1.77 -9.45
C ASP A 43 -27.27 -1.73 -9.52
N GLY A 44 -27.89 -0.70 -8.93
CA GLY A 44 -29.33 -0.47 -8.89
C GLY A 44 -30.01 -0.90 -7.58
N VAL A 45 -29.24 -1.43 -6.63
CA VAL A 45 -29.66 -1.74 -5.26
C VAL A 45 -28.97 -0.79 -4.29
N PRO A 46 -29.71 -0.04 -3.45
CA PRO A 46 -29.09 0.79 -2.44
C PRO A 46 -28.29 -0.04 -1.42
N ASP A 47 -27.17 0.47 -0.93
CA ASP A 47 -26.25 -0.23 -0.01
C ASP A 47 -26.99 -0.83 1.22
N ALA A 48 -28.00 -0.12 1.72
CA ALA A 48 -28.80 -0.56 2.88
C ALA A 48 -29.75 -1.75 2.59
N ASN A 49 -29.97 -2.06 1.32
CA ASN A 49 -30.84 -3.14 0.84
C ASN A 49 -30.05 -4.32 0.26
N GLU A 50 -28.72 -4.27 0.35
CA GLU A 50 -27.85 -5.35 -0.08
C GLU A 50 -27.70 -6.40 1.03
N PRO A 51 -27.94 -7.69 0.74
CA PRO A 51 -27.72 -8.76 1.70
C PRO A 51 -26.24 -9.11 1.85
N ALA A 52 -25.87 -9.64 3.01
CA ALA A 52 -24.53 -10.19 3.25
C ALA A 52 -24.60 -11.59 3.88
N ILE A 53 -23.83 -12.53 3.35
CA ILE A 53 -23.52 -13.82 3.99
C ILE A 53 -22.06 -13.79 4.42
N VAL A 54 -21.81 -13.93 5.72
CA VAL A 54 -20.46 -13.93 6.30
C VAL A 54 -20.23 -15.25 7.01
N GLY A 55 -19.23 -16.00 6.56
CA GLY A 55 -18.93 -17.35 7.00
C GLY A 55 -19.07 -18.39 5.88
N ALA A 56 -18.53 -19.57 6.12
CA ALA A 56 -18.52 -20.66 5.16
C ALA A 56 -19.93 -21.16 4.82
N ILE A 57 -20.12 -21.58 3.57
CA ILE A 57 -21.29 -22.26 3.07
C ILE A 57 -20.87 -23.70 2.75
N LYS A 58 -21.48 -24.69 3.41
CA LYS A 58 -21.22 -26.11 3.18
C LYS A 58 -22.45 -26.76 2.60
N LEU A 59 -22.32 -27.38 1.44
CA LEU A 59 -23.39 -28.02 0.71
C LEU A 59 -23.18 -29.54 0.66
N GLY A 60 -24.16 -30.22 0.10
CA GLY A 60 -24.38 -31.64 0.33
C GLY A 60 -23.83 -32.53 -0.77
N SER A 61 -24.49 -33.66 -0.99
CA SER A 61 -24.23 -34.56 -2.15
C SER A 61 -25.32 -34.51 -3.22
N GLY A 62 -26.28 -33.60 -3.05
CA GLY A 62 -27.35 -33.38 -4.02
C GLY A 62 -26.96 -32.29 -5.02
N ALA A 63 -27.71 -32.15 -6.11
CA ALA A 63 -27.46 -31.08 -7.06
C ALA A 63 -27.88 -29.72 -6.46
N ASP A 64 -26.89 -28.92 -6.07
CA ASP A 64 -27.09 -27.66 -5.38
C ASP A 64 -26.99 -26.46 -6.34
N THR A 65 -27.74 -25.39 -6.07
CA THR A 65 -27.72 -24.16 -6.88
C THR A 65 -27.62 -22.93 -5.98
N LEU A 66 -26.54 -22.17 -6.14
CA LEU A 66 -26.32 -20.88 -5.51
C LEU A 66 -26.54 -19.77 -6.52
N ASN A 67 -27.55 -18.93 -6.28
CA ASN A 67 -27.83 -17.73 -7.05
C ASN A 67 -27.53 -16.51 -6.19
N ILE A 68 -26.39 -15.87 -6.41
CA ILE A 68 -25.99 -14.65 -5.72
C ILE A 68 -26.23 -13.49 -6.69
N GLU A 69 -27.38 -12.85 -6.53
CA GLU A 69 -27.89 -11.86 -7.48
C GLU A 69 -27.57 -10.42 -7.08
N ASN A 70 -27.16 -10.19 -5.82
CA ASN A 70 -26.72 -8.89 -5.31
C ASN A 70 -26.04 -9.06 -3.92
N GLY A 71 -25.34 -8.03 -3.44
CA GLY A 71 -24.67 -8.02 -2.15
C GLY A 71 -23.44 -8.90 -2.07
N VAL A 72 -23.03 -9.28 -0.86
CA VAL A 72 -21.72 -9.90 -0.60
C VAL A 72 -21.83 -11.30 0.01
N VAL A 73 -21.00 -12.22 -0.46
CA VAL A 73 -20.69 -13.49 0.22
C VAL A 73 -19.21 -13.50 0.57
N SER A 74 -18.89 -13.58 1.86
CA SER A 74 -17.52 -13.63 2.38
C SER A 74 -17.32 -14.89 3.20
N GLY A 75 -16.72 -15.90 2.59
CA GLY A 75 -16.47 -17.21 3.19
C GLY A 75 -16.29 -18.30 2.15
N ASP A 76 -15.61 -19.39 2.55
CA ASP A 76 -15.42 -20.56 1.71
C ASP A 76 -16.76 -21.19 1.32
N ILE A 77 -16.87 -21.64 0.08
CA ILE A 77 -18.03 -22.38 -0.42
C ILE A 77 -17.58 -23.79 -0.77
N ASP A 78 -18.09 -24.76 -0.03
CA ASP A 78 -17.91 -26.18 -0.30
C ASP A 78 -19.19 -26.73 -0.92
N PHE A 79 -19.11 -27.05 -2.22
CA PHE A 79 -20.23 -27.61 -2.97
C PHE A 79 -20.49 -29.09 -2.66
N GLY A 80 -19.54 -29.77 -2.01
CA GLY A 80 -19.67 -31.20 -1.76
C GLY A 80 -19.64 -31.98 -3.07
N ALA A 81 -20.72 -32.72 -3.36
CA ALA A 81 -20.86 -33.51 -4.59
C ALA A 81 -22.24 -33.26 -5.22
N GLY A 82 -22.41 -33.62 -6.48
CA GLY A 82 -23.63 -33.35 -7.21
C GLY A 82 -23.38 -32.45 -8.42
N ALA A 83 -24.38 -32.35 -9.30
CA ALA A 83 -24.31 -31.46 -10.45
C ALA A 83 -24.66 -30.03 -10.01
N ASP A 84 -23.66 -29.32 -9.49
CA ASP A 84 -23.84 -28.05 -8.80
C ASP A 84 -23.76 -26.84 -9.72
N ARG A 85 -24.31 -25.72 -9.26
CA ARG A 85 -24.25 -24.45 -9.97
C ARG A 85 -24.00 -23.26 -9.05
N LEU A 86 -23.03 -22.42 -9.42
CA LEU A 86 -22.82 -21.09 -8.87
C LEU A 86 -23.13 -20.04 -9.94
N ASN A 87 -24.17 -19.23 -9.70
CA ASN A 87 -24.53 -18.09 -10.51
C ASN A 87 -24.29 -16.79 -9.74
N ILE A 88 -23.51 -15.88 -10.31
CA ILE A 88 -23.24 -14.54 -9.77
C ILE A 88 -23.75 -13.51 -10.77
N SER A 89 -24.65 -12.64 -10.34
CA SER A 89 -25.26 -11.61 -11.17
C SER A 89 -25.52 -10.32 -10.38
N GLY A 90 -26.02 -9.29 -11.08
CA GLY A 90 -26.56 -8.08 -10.47
C GLY A 90 -25.61 -7.31 -9.55
N GLY A 91 -24.30 -7.38 -9.81
CA GLY A 91 -23.28 -6.64 -9.04
C GLY A 91 -22.66 -7.43 -7.89
N ALA A 92 -23.22 -8.59 -7.54
CA ALA A 92 -22.80 -9.36 -6.38
C ALA A 92 -21.30 -9.69 -6.34
N VAL A 93 -20.75 -9.74 -5.12
CA VAL A 93 -19.36 -10.11 -4.85
C VAL A 93 -19.31 -11.39 -4.02
N VAL A 94 -18.68 -12.43 -4.55
CA VAL A 94 -18.39 -13.67 -3.82
C VAL A 94 -16.90 -13.77 -3.60
N SER A 95 -16.47 -13.86 -2.34
CA SER A 95 -15.06 -13.97 -1.95
C SER A 95 -14.86 -15.14 -1.00
N GLY A 96 -14.01 -16.10 -1.39
CA GLY A 96 -13.70 -17.28 -0.61
C GLY A 96 -13.13 -18.41 -1.45
N ALA A 97 -12.69 -19.49 -0.80
CA ALA A 97 -12.19 -20.66 -1.51
C ALA A 97 -13.38 -21.46 -2.05
N ILE A 98 -13.32 -21.83 -3.33
CA ILE A 98 -14.31 -22.71 -3.95
C ILE A 98 -13.81 -24.14 -3.87
N LYS A 99 -14.55 -24.99 -3.15
CA LYS A 99 -14.27 -26.42 -3.00
C LYS A 99 -15.38 -27.22 -3.67
N ASN A 100 -14.97 -28.28 -4.35
CA ASN A 100 -15.86 -29.20 -5.03
C ASN A 100 -15.21 -30.59 -5.06
N ALA A 101 -15.90 -31.61 -4.57
CA ALA A 101 -15.29 -32.92 -4.33
C ALA A 101 -15.27 -33.80 -5.59
N ASP A 102 -16.24 -33.65 -6.50
CA ASP A 102 -16.43 -34.54 -7.65
C ASP A 102 -16.14 -33.89 -9.01
N GLY A 103 -15.86 -32.57 -9.02
CA GLY A 103 -15.58 -31.82 -10.24
C GLY A 103 -16.81 -31.38 -11.03
N LEU A 104 -18.03 -31.66 -10.55
CA LEU A 104 -19.28 -31.41 -11.27
C LEU A 104 -19.94 -30.05 -10.97
N LEU A 105 -19.18 -28.96 -11.02
CA LEU A 105 -19.68 -27.60 -10.74
C LEU A 105 -19.72 -26.72 -12.00
N ASP A 106 -20.86 -26.11 -12.28
CA ASP A 106 -20.99 -25.03 -13.27
C ASP A 106 -20.86 -23.66 -12.59
N ILE A 107 -19.89 -22.84 -13.02
CA ILE A 107 -19.74 -21.46 -12.54
C ILE A 107 -20.12 -20.47 -13.65
N ASN A 108 -21.03 -19.55 -13.35
CA ASN A 108 -21.48 -18.50 -14.26
C ASN A 108 -21.48 -17.13 -13.55
N VAL A 109 -20.60 -16.24 -13.98
CA VAL A 109 -20.49 -14.85 -13.49
C VAL A 109 -20.95 -13.93 -14.60
N SER A 110 -22.24 -13.57 -14.62
CA SER A 110 -22.81 -12.75 -15.70
C SER A 110 -22.54 -11.26 -15.50
N LYS A 111 -22.71 -10.77 -14.27
CA LYS A 111 -22.46 -9.39 -13.83
C LYS A 111 -22.12 -9.39 -12.34
N GLY A 112 -20.88 -9.11 -11.97
CA GLY A 112 -20.42 -9.19 -10.58
C GLY A 112 -19.03 -9.81 -10.49
N THR A 113 -18.63 -10.22 -9.29
CA THR A 113 -17.24 -10.61 -9.01
C THR A 113 -17.17 -11.96 -8.31
N LEU A 114 -16.34 -12.86 -8.85
CA LEU A 114 -15.83 -14.03 -8.14
C LEU A 114 -14.37 -13.80 -7.74
N ALA A 115 -14.12 -13.66 -6.44
CA ALA A 115 -12.81 -13.59 -5.82
C ALA A 115 -12.45 -14.95 -5.21
N ALA A 116 -11.91 -15.84 -6.03
CA ALA A 116 -11.56 -17.20 -5.64
C ALA A 116 -10.22 -17.22 -4.87
N THR A 117 -10.25 -17.69 -3.61
CA THR A 117 -9.10 -17.61 -2.70
C THR A 117 -8.40 -18.95 -2.43
N GLN A 118 -8.86 -20.06 -3.04
CA GLN A 118 -8.14 -21.33 -2.95
C GLN A 118 -6.71 -21.18 -3.49
N THR A 119 -5.76 -21.97 -2.98
CA THR A 119 -4.34 -21.89 -3.38
C THR A 119 -3.97 -22.89 -4.48
N GLY A 120 -4.79 -23.93 -4.66
CA GLY A 120 -4.68 -24.91 -5.74
C GLY A 120 -5.89 -24.88 -6.66
N ALA A 121 -5.72 -25.35 -7.90
CA ALA A 121 -6.78 -25.30 -8.89
C ALA A 121 -7.97 -26.21 -8.52
N THR A 122 -9.18 -25.67 -8.59
CA THR A 122 -10.43 -26.42 -8.33
C THR A 122 -10.95 -27.05 -9.62
N ALA A 123 -11.31 -28.33 -9.56
CA ALA A 123 -11.94 -29.02 -10.69
C ALA A 123 -13.43 -28.64 -10.82
N ILE A 124 -13.85 -28.24 -12.03
CA ILE A 124 -15.22 -27.82 -12.33
C ILE A 124 -15.67 -28.32 -13.72
N SER A 125 -16.98 -28.30 -13.98
CA SER A 125 -17.60 -28.69 -15.25
C SER A 125 -17.45 -27.60 -16.30
N ASN A 126 -17.95 -26.39 -15.98
CA ASN A 126 -17.96 -25.26 -16.91
C ASN A 126 -17.68 -23.95 -16.17
N LEU A 127 -17.07 -23.01 -16.89
CA LEU A 127 -16.80 -21.66 -16.41
C LEU A 127 -17.27 -20.65 -17.45
N ASN A 128 -18.13 -19.73 -17.06
CA ASN A 128 -18.53 -18.59 -17.88
C ASN A 128 -18.31 -17.29 -17.12
N ILE A 129 -17.43 -16.43 -17.63
CA ILE A 129 -17.28 -15.05 -17.18
C ILE A 129 -17.85 -14.15 -18.28
N GLY A 130 -19.00 -13.53 -17.98
CA GLY A 130 -19.71 -12.62 -18.87
C GLY A 130 -18.95 -11.31 -19.09
N ALA A 131 -19.47 -10.48 -19.99
CA ALA A 131 -18.85 -9.21 -20.36
C ALA A 131 -18.80 -8.19 -19.21
N GLU A 132 -19.65 -8.35 -18.19
CA GLU A 132 -19.66 -7.54 -16.96
C GLU A 132 -19.22 -8.38 -15.74
N GLY A 133 -18.66 -9.57 -15.98
CA GLY A 133 -18.16 -10.47 -14.95
C GLY A 133 -16.69 -10.22 -14.66
N THR A 134 -16.32 -10.34 -13.39
CA THR A 134 -14.94 -10.27 -12.92
C THR A 134 -14.53 -11.58 -12.25
N LEU A 135 -13.37 -12.10 -12.62
CA LEU A 135 -12.74 -13.23 -11.94
C LEU A 135 -11.38 -12.80 -11.37
N LEU A 136 -11.23 -12.91 -10.04
CA LEU A 136 -9.94 -12.78 -9.37
C LEU A 136 -9.48 -14.16 -8.88
N VAL A 137 -8.24 -14.52 -9.21
CA VAL A 137 -7.64 -15.81 -8.86
C VAL A 137 -6.48 -15.58 -7.88
N ASN A 138 -6.44 -16.36 -6.80
CA ASN A 138 -5.29 -16.33 -5.89
C ASN A 138 -4.11 -17.15 -6.44
N LEU A 139 -2.90 -16.61 -6.32
CA LEU A 139 -1.64 -17.22 -6.72
C LEU A 139 -0.76 -17.42 -5.49
N ASP A 140 -0.01 -18.52 -5.46
CA ASP A 140 0.92 -18.83 -4.38
C ASP A 140 2.31 -19.17 -4.93
N PRO A 141 3.11 -18.13 -5.28
CA PRO A 141 4.46 -18.33 -5.82
C PRO A 141 5.37 -19.21 -4.97
N ALA A 142 5.32 -19.09 -3.64
CA ALA A 142 6.15 -19.89 -2.73
C ALA A 142 5.94 -21.41 -2.89
N ASN A 143 4.75 -21.82 -3.35
CA ASN A 143 4.41 -23.21 -3.62
C ASN A 143 4.30 -23.52 -5.12
N ASN A 144 4.54 -22.54 -6.00
CA ASN A 144 4.32 -22.63 -7.45
C ASN A 144 2.92 -23.19 -7.78
N THR A 145 1.90 -22.60 -7.14
CA THR A 145 0.50 -22.99 -7.39
C THR A 145 -0.36 -21.79 -7.76
N ALA A 146 -1.39 -22.07 -8.55
CA ALA A 146 -2.46 -21.14 -8.86
C ALA A 146 -3.78 -21.73 -8.39
N GLY A 147 -4.56 -20.92 -7.68
CA GLY A 147 -5.91 -21.22 -7.20
C GLY A 147 -6.97 -21.36 -8.27
N GLY A 148 -6.59 -21.31 -9.54
CA GLY A 148 -7.51 -21.21 -10.67
C GLY A 148 -8.48 -22.38 -10.86
N PHE A 149 -8.84 -22.65 -12.11
CA PHE A 149 -9.82 -23.68 -12.41
C PHE A 149 -9.34 -24.67 -13.47
N ASN A 150 -9.55 -25.95 -13.17
CA ASN A 150 -9.43 -27.04 -14.13
C ASN A 150 -10.84 -27.38 -14.64
N VAL A 151 -11.18 -26.87 -15.81
CA VAL A 151 -12.52 -26.94 -16.40
C VAL A 151 -12.57 -28.13 -17.35
N SER A 152 -13.34 -29.16 -17.00
CA SER A 152 -13.45 -30.36 -17.85
C SER A 152 -14.18 -30.08 -19.18
N GLY A 153 -15.14 -29.15 -19.17
CA GLY A 153 -15.92 -28.72 -20.32
C GLY A 153 -15.47 -27.38 -20.89
N ASN A 154 -16.43 -26.47 -21.07
CA ASN A 154 -16.18 -25.16 -21.66
C ASN A 154 -15.77 -24.12 -20.61
N ALA A 155 -14.66 -23.43 -20.87
CA ALA A 155 -14.33 -22.16 -20.24
C ALA A 155 -14.54 -21.02 -21.25
N THR A 156 -15.39 -20.06 -20.90
CA THR A 156 -15.69 -18.88 -21.70
C THR A 156 -15.38 -17.62 -20.91
N LEU A 157 -14.53 -16.77 -21.45
CA LEU A 157 -14.30 -15.41 -20.98
C LEU A 157 -14.77 -14.46 -22.09
N ALA A 158 -15.92 -13.82 -21.90
CA ALA A 158 -16.50 -12.97 -22.92
C ALA A 158 -15.67 -11.70 -23.15
N THR A 159 -15.76 -11.09 -24.33
CA THR A 159 -15.19 -9.76 -24.55
C THR A 159 -15.79 -8.77 -23.55
N GLY A 160 -14.94 -8.07 -22.80
CA GLY A 160 -15.33 -7.18 -21.70
C GLY A 160 -15.18 -7.79 -20.32
N SER A 161 -15.08 -9.13 -20.21
CA SER A 161 -14.84 -9.79 -18.92
C SER A 161 -13.54 -9.29 -18.30
N THR A 162 -13.55 -9.11 -16.98
CA THR A 162 -12.40 -8.63 -16.23
C THR A 162 -11.69 -9.79 -15.52
N LEU A 163 -10.37 -9.76 -15.56
CA LEU A 163 -9.51 -10.69 -14.81
C LEU A 163 -8.69 -9.91 -13.78
N GLY A 164 -8.27 -10.59 -12.72
CA GLY A 164 -7.37 -10.08 -11.69
C GLY A 164 -6.65 -11.25 -11.03
N VAL A 165 -5.52 -10.97 -10.39
CA VAL A 165 -4.85 -11.95 -9.54
C VAL A 165 -4.59 -11.37 -8.16
N ARG A 166 -4.64 -12.24 -7.15
CA ARG A 166 -4.15 -11.95 -5.80
C ARG A 166 -2.98 -12.87 -5.50
N PHE A 167 -2.18 -12.52 -4.50
CA PHE A 167 -1.01 -13.30 -4.12
C PHE A 167 -1.07 -13.62 -2.63
N SER A 168 -0.88 -14.89 -2.26
CA SER A 168 -0.75 -15.32 -0.86
C SER A 168 0.71 -15.32 -0.37
N SER A 169 1.67 -15.24 -1.30
CA SER A 169 3.10 -15.20 -1.00
C SER A 169 3.87 -14.30 -1.99
N LEU A 170 5.14 -14.05 -1.70
CA LEU A 170 6.00 -13.20 -2.52
C LEU A 170 6.59 -13.96 -3.71
N LEU A 171 6.79 -13.28 -4.84
CA LEU A 171 7.56 -13.82 -5.96
C LEU A 171 9.06 -13.83 -5.66
N ASP A 172 9.73 -14.95 -5.89
CA ASP A 172 11.20 -15.04 -5.85
C ASP A 172 11.85 -14.59 -7.16
N GLY A 173 11.09 -14.61 -8.26
CA GLY A 173 11.51 -14.18 -9.60
C GLY A 173 10.33 -14.10 -10.57
N PRO A 174 10.56 -13.75 -11.84
CA PRO A 174 9.53 -13.81 -12.86
C PRO A 174 8.98 -15.22 -13.03
N GLU A 175 7.65 -15.37 -13.00
CA GLU A 175 6.99 -16.67 -12.99
C GLU A 175 5.69 -16.64 -13.79
N ARG A 176 5.33 -17.79 -14.38
CA ARG A 176 4.08 -17.99 -15.12
C ARG A 176 3.15 -18.90 -14.34
N PHE A 177 1.90 -18.47 -14.20
CA PHE A 177 0.84 -19.23 -13.55
C PHE A 177 -0.27 -19.57 -14.55
N ASN A 178 -0.60 -20.85 -14.71
CA ASN A 178 -1.81 -21.25 -15.45
C ASN A 178 -3.02 -21.11 -14.51
N ILE A 179 -3.90 -20.16 -14.79
CA ILE A 179 -5.07 -19.85 -13.95
C ILE A 179 -6.35 -20.52 -14.45
N ILE A 180 -6.41 -20.90 -15.72
CA ILE A 180 -7.51 -21.68 -16.26
C ILE A 180 -6.92 -22.72 -17.21
N THR A 181 -7.30 -23.97 -17.03
CA THR A 181 -7.07 -25.05 -18.01
C THR A 181 -8.42 -25.63 -18.37
N ALA A 182 -8.76 -25.71 -19.67
CA ALA A 182 -10.10 -26.09 -20.10
C ALA A 182 -10.12 -27.22 -21.13
N GLY A 183 -11.20 -28.00 -21.17
CA GLY A 183 -11.47 -28.93 -22.26
C GLY A 183 -11.69 -28.19 -23.59
N THR A 184 -12.44 -27.09 -23.55
CA THR A 184 -12.59 -26.13 -24.66
C THR A 184 -12.49 -24.70 -24.12
N LEU A 185 -11.63 -23.88 -24.72
CA LEU A 185 -11.39 -22.51 -24.27
C LEU A 185 -11.86 -21.49 -25.31
N ASN A 186 -12.76 -20.59 -24.90
CA ASN A 186 -13.24 -19.46 -25.69
C ASN A 186 -12.94 -18.15 -24.94
N VAL A 187 -11.93 -17.42 -25.36
CA VAL A 187 -11.49 -16.20 -24.66
C VAL A 187 -11.57 -15.02 -25.62
N GLY A 188 -12.31 -13.98 -25.21
CA GLY A 188 -12.26 -12.67 -25.83
C GLY A 188 -10.92 -11.98 -25.58
N GLN A 189 -10.80 -10.70 -25.92
CA GLN A 189 -9.59 -9.95 -25.61
C GLN A 189 -9.47 -9.76 -24.08
N ILE A 190 -8.33 -10.16 -23.51
CA ILE A 190 -8.00 -9.84 -22.11
C ILE A 190 -7.61 -8.36 -22.04
N ASP A 191 -8.31 -7.61 -21.19
CA ASP A 191 -7.92 -6.23 -20.89
C ASP A 191 -6.76 -6.22 -19.89
N GLN A 192 -5.56 -5.93 -20.38
CA GLN A 192 -4.34 -5.89 -19.57
C GLN A 192 -4.36 -4.75 -18.54
N THR A 193 -5.05 -3.65 -18.85
CA THR A 193 -5.15 -2.50 -17.95
C THR A 193 -5.99 -2.89 -16.75
N LEU A 194 -7.16 -3.49 -16.99
CA LEU A 194 -8.02 -3.98 -15.90
C LEU A 194 -7.37 -5.15 -15.14
N LEU A 195 -6.64 -6.04 -15.82
CA LEU A 195 -5.86 -7.09 -15.15
C LEU A 195 -4.85 -6.50 -14.17
N SER A 196 -4.06 -5.52 -14.63
CA SER A 196 -3.06 -4.87 -13.80
C SER A 196 -3.69 -4.08 -12.65
N GLY A 197 -4.81 -3.38 -12.89
CA GLY A 197 -5.51 -2.58 -11.88
C GLY A 197 -6.23 -3.42 -10.81
N ASN A 198 -6.56 -4.68 -11.13
CA ASN A 198 -7.13 -5.64 -10.17
C ASN A 198 -6.07 -6.54 -9.51
N SER A 199 -4.79 -6.26 -9.72
CA SER A 199 -3.68 -7.03 -9.18
C SER A 199 -2.78 -6.16 -8.30
N PRO A 200 -1.98 -6.73 -7.39
CA PRO A 200 -1.15 -5.93 -6.50
C PRO A 200 -0.14 -5.09 -7.28
N TYR A 201 -0.06 -3.80 -6.97
CA TYR A 201 0.81 -2.83 -7.66
C TYR A 201 2.29 -3.21 -7.55
N LEU A 202 2.67 -3.92 -6.47
CA LEU A 202 4.01 -4.48 -6.27
C LEU A 202 4.47 -5.35 -7.47
N TYR A 203 3.53 -5.90 -8.24
CA TYR A 203 3.80 -6.73 -9.40
C TYR A 203 3.41 -6.06 -10.71
N VAL A 204 4.13 -6.45 -11.76
CA VAL A 204 3.73 -6.29 -13.15
C VAL A 204 3.18 -7.62 -13.60
N VAL A 205 1.91 -7.63 -14.01
CA VAL A 205 1.19 -8.83 -14.44
C VAL A 205 0.73 -8.68 -15.89
N GLU A 206 0.89 -9.74 -16.67
CA GLU A 206 0.46 -9.81 -18.06
C GLU A 206 -0.31 -11.10 -18.30
N GLY A 207 -1.54 -10.99 -18.78
CA GLY A 207 -2.40 -12.13 -19.08
C GLY A 207 -2.17 -12.64 -20.50
N GLY A 208 -2.22 -13.95 -20.69
CA GLY A 208 -2.09 -14.55 -22.01
C GLY A 208 -2.93 -15.80 -22.19
N VAL A 209 -3.10 -16.21 -23.44
CA VAL A 209 -3.88 -17.38 -23.82
C VAL A 209 -3.00 -18.31 -24.65
N ASN A 210 -2.87 -19.56 -24.21
CA ASN A 210 -2.31 -20.63 -25.02
C ASN A 210 -3.46 -21.48 -25.57
N GLN A 211 -3.92 -21.14 -26.76
CA GLN A 211 -5.06 -21.81 -27.38
C GLN A 211 -4.77 -23.29 -27.71
N ALA A 212 -3.51 -23.66 -27.97
CA ALA A 212 -3.15 -25.05 -28.26
C ALA A 212 -3.24 -25.95 -27.01
N ALA A 213 -2.98 -25.38 -25.84
CA ALA A 213 -3.09 -26.06 -24.55
C ALA A 213 -4.45 -25.81 -23.85
N ASN A 214 -5.34 -25.01 -24.45
CA ASN A 214 -6.56 -24.49 -23.83
C ASN A 214 -6.31 -23.90 -22.43
N THR A 215 -5.26 -23.08 -22.29
CA THR A 215 -4.96 -22.41 -21.02
C THR A 215 -5.01 -20.89 -21.09
N VAL A 216 -5.48 -20.28 -20.01
CA VAL A 216 -5.24 -18.87 -19.69
C VAL A 216 -4.16 -18.82 -18.62
N TYR A 217 -3.14 -18.00 -18.84
CA TYR A 217 -2.02 -17.84 -17.93
C TYR A 217 -1.80 -16.38 -17.57
N VAL A 218 -1.09 -16.16 -16.47
CA VAL A 218 -0.59 -14.85 -16.05
C VAL A 218 0.92 -14.97 -15.86
N ASP A 219 1.66 -14.14 -16.58
CA ASP A 219 3.07 -13.88 -16.30
C ASP A 219 3.16 -12.78 -15.25
N ALA A 220 3.87 -13.03 -14.16
CA ALA A 220 4.04 -12.08 -13.07
C ALA A 220 5.51 -11.87 -12.76
N ARG A 221 5.87 -10.62 -12.45
CA ARG A 221 7.19 -10.26 -11.95
C ARG A 221 7.09 -9.11 -10.97
N ARG A 222 8.10 -8.97 -10.11
CA ARG A 222 8.26 -7.76 -9.29
C ARG A 222 8.41 -6.52 -10.19
N ARG A 223 7.67 -5.47 -9.84
CA ARG A 223 7.86 -4.14 -10.42
C ARG A 223 9.24 -3.62 -10.02
N THR A 224 9.95 -3.02 -10.95
CA THR A 224 11.27 -2.46 -10.64
C THR A 224 11.14 -1.08 -9.97
N ALA A 225 12.17 -0.66 -9.21
CA ALA A 225 12.20 0.68 -8.61
C ALA A 225 12.03 1.80 -9.66
N SER A 226 12.61 1.63 -10.85
CA SER A 226 12.46 2.57 -11.95
C SER A 226 11.03 2.63 -12.50
N GLU A 227 10.34 1.49 -12.61
CA GLU A 227 8.94 1.44 -13.05
C GLU A 227 7.97 2.00 -12.00
N ALA A 228 8.33 1.92 -10.71
CA ALA A 228 7.60 2.58 -9.64
C ALA A 228 7.88 4.10 -9.56
N GLY A 229 8.90 4.58 -10.29
CA GLY A 229 9.30 5.99 -10.28
C GLY A 229 9.94 6.40 -8.96
N LEU A 230 10.65 5.48 -8.29
CA LEU A 230 11.33 5.76 -7.03
C LEU A 230 12.55 6.66 -7.24
N ILE A 231 12.78 7.59 -6.32
CA ILE A 231 14.03 8.37 -6.28
C ILE A 231 15.22 7.50 -5.82
N PRO A 232 16.49 7.91 -6.03
CA PRO A 232 17.65 7.07 -5.73
C PRO A 232 17.69 6.50 -4.31
N VAL A 233 17.30 7.29 -3.32
CA VAL A 233 17.28 6.85 -1.91
C VAL A 233 16.17 5.81 -1.64
N GLU A 234 14.97 6.03 -2.15
CA GLU A 234 13.87 5.07 -2.11
C GLU A 234 14.28 3.77 -2.82
N ALA A 235 14.88 3.87 -4.01
CA ALA A 235 15.34 2.72 -4.79
C ALA A 235 16.42 1.90 -4.06
N SER A 236 17.30 2.55 -3.28
CA SER A 236 18.38 1.88 -2.56
C SER A 236 17.89 0.91 -1.46
N ALA A 237 16.72 1.20 -0.87
CA ALA A 237 16.09 0.37 0.15
C ALA A 237 15.15 -0.70 -0.42
N TYR A 238 14.80 -0.62 -1.71
CA TYR A 238 13.70 -1.36 -2.31
C TYR A 238 13.85 -2.88 -2.15
N ASP A 239 15.03 -3.43 -2.42
CA ASP A 239 15.31 -4.85 -2.28
C ASP A 239 15.33 -5.34 -0.82
N ALA A 240 15.87 -4.51 0.08
CA ALA A 240 15.89 -4.83 1.51
C ALA A 240 14.46 -4.86 2.08
N VAL A 241 13.62 -3.89 1.71
CA VAL A 241 12.21 -3.84 2.11
C VAL A 241 11.48 -5.07 1.59
N TYR A 242 11.62 -5.41 0.31
CA TYR A 242 10.97 -6.60 -0.26
C TYR A 242 11.38 -7.89 0.45
N GLY A 243 12.67 -8.07 0.75
CA GLY A 243 13.16 -9.21 1.53
C GLY A 243 12.58 -9.26 2.94
N ALA A 244 12.38 -8.10 3.58
CA ALA A 244 11.80 -8.01 4.91
C ALA A 244 10.31 -8.38 4.94
N LEU A 245 9.55 -8.13 3.85
CA LEU A 245 8.14 -8.52 3.75
C LEU A 245 7.95 -10.02 3.93
N GLY A 246 8.89 -10.86 3.47
CA GLY A 246 8.82 -12.31 3.64
C GLY A 246 8.82 -12.76 5.11
N SER A 247 9.32 -11.92 6.02
CA SER A 247 9.42 -12.23 7.46
C SER A 247 8.23 -11.73 8.28
N ASN A 248 7.31 -10.95 7.70
CA ASN A 248 6.15 -10.38 8.40
C ASN A 248 4.90 -10.49 7.52
N GLU A 249 4.03 -11.43 7.86
CA GLU A 249 2.80 -11.70 7.12
C GLU A 249 1.85 -10.49 7.06
N THR A 250 1.70 -9.75 8.15
CA THR A 250 0.83 -8.55 8.18
C THR A 250 1.32 -7.49 7.19
N LEU A 251 2.62 -7.20 7.19
CA LEU A 251 3.21 -6.25 6.24
C LEU A 251 3.14 -6.78 4.82
N ARG A 252 3.48 -8.06 4.59
CA ARG A 252 3.33 -8.70 3.27
C ARG A 252 1.92 -8.51 2.74
N ASN A 253 0.91 -8.82 3.53
CA ASN A 253 -0.49 -8.74 3.13
C ASN A 253 -0.92 -7.28 2.91
N LEU A 254 -0.39 -6.32 3.67
CA LEU A 254 -0.60 -4.89 3.42
C LEU A 254 -0.13 -4.53 2.00
N PHE A 255 1.12 -4.84 1.65
CA PHE A 255 1.67 -4.53 0.32
C PHE A 255 0.99 -5.30 -0.81
N LEU A 256 0.64 -6.57 -0.58
CA LEU A 256 -0.08 -7.39 -1.55
C LEU A 256 -1.55 -6.98 -1.70
N SER A 257 -2.11 -6.18 -0.80
CA SER A 257 -3.46 -5.62 -0.94
C SER A 257 -3.51 -4.30 -1.73
N GLN A 258 -2.38 -3.60 -1.86
CA GLN A 258 -2.32 -2.33 -2.59
C GLN A 258 -2.34 -2.59 -4.10
N THR A 259 -3.39 -2.13 -4.79
CA THR A 259 -3.52 -2.23 -6.25
C THR A 259 -3.16 -0.94 -6.98
N SER A 260 -3.03 0.18 -6.25
CA SER A 260 -2.65 1.48 -6.80
C SER A 260 -1.21 1.83 -6.47
N ARG A 261 -0.64 2.72 -7.29
CA ARG A 261 0.69 3.29 -7.03
C ARG A 261 0.71 4.03 -5.70
N ASP A 262 -0.26 4.92 -5.49
CA ASP A 262 -0.23 5.82 -4.34
C ASP A 262 -0.30 5.03 -3.03
N GLY A 263 -1.25 4.10 -2.88
CA GLY A 263 -1.32 3.26 -1.68
C GLY A 263 -0.09 2.38 -1.46
N PHE A 264 0.58 1.96 -2.55
CA PHE A 264 1.87 1.26 -2.44
C PHE A 264 2.99 2.17 -1.94
N ILE A 265 3.11 3.38 -2.50
CA ILE A 265 4.15 4.35 -2.13
C ILE A 265 3.92 4.78 -0.67
N ASP A 266 2.70 5.12 -0.27
CA ASP A 266 2.38 5.52 1.11
C ASP A 266 2.79 4.45 2.14
N ALA A 267 2.56 3.16 1.83
CA ALA A 267 2.98 2.06 2.68
C ALA A 267 4.52 1.86 2.65
N TYR A 268 5.14 2.09 1.49
CA TYR A 268 6.59 1.97 1.32
C TYR A 268 7.36 3.03 2.10
N GLU A 269 6.93 4.29 2.05
CA GLU A 269 7.59 5.40 2.72
C GLU A 269 7.58 5.24 4.24
N GLN A 270 6.51 4.68 4.81
CA GLN A 270 6.44 4.35 6.24
C GLN A 270 7.49 3.34 6.73
N MET A 271 8.10 2.58 5.81
CA MET A 271 9.18 1.65 6.14
C MET A 271 10.57 2.29 6.06
N LEU A 272 10.68 3.49 5.47
CA LEU A 272 11.96 4.16 5.29
C LEU A 272 12.29 4.99 6.53
N PRO A 273 13.55 4.95 7.02
CA PRO A 273 14.03 5.93 8.00
C PRO A 273 14.02 7.34 7.42
N ASP A 274 14.00 8.41 8.24
CA ASP A 274 14.26 9.77 7.73
C ASP A 274 15.62 9.85 7.02
N HIS A 275 15.59 10.39 5.81
CA HIS A 275 16.76 10.57 4.96
C HIS A 275 16.72 11.89 4.18
N SER A 276 15.87 12.84 4.62
CA SER A 276 15.81 14.21 4.10
C SER A 276 17.13 14.98 4.35
N GLY A 277 17.84 14.61 5.43
CA GLY A 277 19.00 15.33 5.96
C GLY A 277 18.64 16.62 6.71
N GLY A 278 17.35 16.84 6.98
CA GLY A 278 16.80 18.04 7.62
C GLY A 278 17.47 18.39 8.95
N PRO A 279 17.68 17.44 9.90
CA PRO A 279 18.31 17.75 11.17
C PRO A 279 19.70 18.37 11.06
N LEU A 280 20.57 17.84 10.19
CA LEU A 280 21.94 18.34 10.03
C LEU A 280 21.96 19.73 9.37
N MET A 281 21.12 19.95 8.36
CA MET A 281 21.05 21.23 7.66
C MET A 281 20.39 22.32 8.50
N SER A 282 19.37 21.97 9.29
CA SER A 282 18.79 22.88 10.28
C SER A 282 19.82 23.31 11.32
N LEU A 283 20.57 22.37 11.90
CA LEU A 283 21.64 22.68 12.85
C LEU A 283 22.71 23.60 12.25
N SER A 284 23.11 23.36 10.99
CA SER A 284 24.04 24.24 10.28
C SER A 284 23.49 25.65 10.10
N ALA A 285 22.23 25.78 9.70
CA ALA A 285 21.57 27.09 9.55
C ALA A 285 21.47 27.84 10.90
N GLY A 286 21.24 27.12 12.00
CA GLY A 286 21.29 27.65 13.36
C GLY A 286 22.67 28.18 13.74
N VAL A 287 23.74 27.41 13.51
CA VAL A 287 25.14 27.85 13.74
C VAL A 287 25.47 29.10 12.93
N ASP A 288 25.07 29.14 11.66
CA ASP A 288 25.30 30.31 10.80
C ASP A 288 24.55 31.54 11.30
N ALA A 289 23.32 31.37 11.78
CA ALA A 289 22.52 32.46 12.33
C ALA A 289 23.12 33.02 13.64
N VAL A 290 23.58 32.14 14.54
CA VAL A 290 24.31 32.53 15.76
C VAL A 290 25.61 33.26 15.42
N THR A 291 26.36 32.76 14.43
CA THR A 291 27.59 33.40 13.96
C THR A 291 27.31 34.79 13.40
N ARG A 292 26.26 34.97 12.60
CA ARG A 292 25.84 36.29 12.09
C ARG A 292 25.48 37.26 13.22
N ALA A 293 24.79 36.81 14.26
CA ALA A 293 24.50 37.63 15.44
C ALA A 293 25.77 38.09 16.18
N LEU A 294 26.74 37.18 16.32
CA LEU A 294 28.05 37.49 16.89
C LEU A 294 28.82 38.54 16.08
N THR A 295 28.90 38.37 14.76
CA THR A 295 29.75 39.18 13.86
C THR A 295 29.09 40.45 13.36
N GLY A 296 27.76 40.52 13.32
CA GLY A 296 26.98 41.63 12.77
C GLY A 296 26.90 42.87 13.66
N ARG A 297 27.51 42.86 14.85
CA ARG A 297 27.46 44.01 15.76
C ARG A 297 28.39 45.13 15.29
N ASN A 298 27.86 46.36 15.21
CA ASN A 298 28.46 47.54 14.58
C ASN A 298 29.66 48.17 15.33
N ALA A 299 29.77 47.97 16.65
CA ALA A 299 30.83 48.56 17.47
C ALA A 299 31.47 47.50 18.38
N VAL A 300 32.80 47.45 18.37
CA VAL A 300 33.62 46.66 19.31
C VAL A 300 33.78 47.46 20.61
N ALA A 301 33.74 46.81 21.77
CA ALA A 301 33.99 47.47 23.05
C ALA A 301 35.33 48.23 23.07
N ALA A 302 35.32 49.50 23.48
CA ALA A 302 36.54 50.30 23.54
C ALA A 302 37.50 49.78 24.62
N PRO A 303 38.82 50.09 24.54
CA PRO A 303 39.78 49.63 25.54
C PRO A 303 39.37 49.98 26.98
N GLY A 304 39.23 48.96 27.83
CA GLY A 304 38.80 49.11 29.23
C GLY A 304 37.29 49.04 29.44
N GLU A 305 36.48 49.08 28.39
CA GLU A 305 35.03 48.93 28.46
C GLU A 305 34.59 47.46 28.38
N THR A 306 33.44 47.18 28.98
CA THR A 306 32.78 45.87 28.89
C THR A 306 31.46 46.08 28.16
N SER A 307 31.18 45.23 27.18
CA SER A 307 29.93 45.22 26.44
C SER A 307 29.25 43.87 26.59
N ALA A 308 27.93 43.89 26.78
CA ALA A 308 27.09 42.70 26.81
C ALA A 308 26.05 42.80 25.70
N TRP A 309 25.68 41.66 25.14
CA TRP A 309 24.68 41.59 24.09
C TRP A 309 23.80 40.37 24.28
N VAL A 310 22.55 40.51 23.85
CA VAL A 310 21.57 39.45 23.72
C VAL A 310 20.86 39.68 22.40
N GLN A 311 20.67 38.62 21.63
CA GLN A 311 20.01 38.66 20.34
C GLN A 311 19.10 37.45 20.19
N GLU A 312 17.89 37.71 19.73
CA GLU A 312 16.97 36.69 19.26
C GLU A 312 17.42 36.18 17.88
N ILE A 313 17.40 34.86 17.72
CA ILE A 313 17.79 34.15 16.51
C ILE A 313 16.55 33.54 15.91
N ASN A 314 16.23 33.90 14.67
CA ASN A 314 15.24 33.22 13.85
C ASN A 314 15.95 32.73 12.59
N PHE A 315 15.76 31.47 12.23
CA PHE A 315 16.32 30.90 11.02
C PHE A 315 15.33 29.97 10.35
N TYR A 316 15.50 29.85 9.04
CA TYR A 316 14.71 28.99 8.20
C TYR A 316 15.67 28.26 7.25
N ALA A 317 15.43 26.97 7.05
CA ALA A 317 16.15 26.17 6.08
C ALA A 317 15.15 25.32 5.30
N ASP A 318 15.23 25.40 3.99
CA ASP A 318 14.40 24.60 3.09
C ASP A 318 15.24 23.88 2.04
N LYS A 319 14.70 22.75 1.61
CA LYS A 319 15.24 21.97 0.51
C LYS A 319 14.06 21.32 -0.20
N ASP A 320 14.02 21.48 -1.52
CA ASP A 320 13.06 20.77 -2.37
C ASP A 320 13.48 19.31 -2.59
N LYS A 321 12.49 18.43 -2.83
CA LYS A 321 12.72 17.03 -3.20
C LYS A 321 13.53 16.94 -4.50
N THR A 322 14.61 16.16 -4.45
CA THR A 322 15.50 15.88 -5.60
C THR A 322 15.87 14.39 -5.57
N ASP A 323 17.14 14.07 -5.34
CA ASP A 323 17.60 12.68 -5.16
C ASP A 323 17.32 12.14 -3.75
N SER A 324 16.86 13.02 -2.85
CA SER A 324 16.34 12.73 -1.51
C SER A 324 15.07 13.53 -1.26
N TYR A 325 14.37 13.23 -0.16
CA TYR A 325 13.22 14.01 0.32
C TYR A 325 13.60 15.46 0.60
N GLY A 326 12.60 16.33 0.46
CA GLY A 326 12.69 17.72 0.86
C GLY A 326 12.60 17.85 2.37
N PHE A 327 12.81 19.07 2.86
CA PHE A 327 12.46 19.41 4.23
C PHE A 327 12.20 20.91 4.35
N ARG A 328 11.42 21.28 5.36
CA ARG A 328 11.32 22.65 5.84
C ARG A 328 11.63 22.67 7.31
N SER A 329 12.54 23.55 7.70
CA SER A 329 12.88 23.78 9.09
C SER A 329 12.70 25.24 9.45
N GLU A 330 12.02 25.46 10.56
CA GLU A 330 11.91 26.75 11.21
C GLU A 330 12.52 26.65 12.60
N GLY A 331 13.38 27.59 12.94
CA GLY A 331 14.11 27.58 14.19
C GLY A 331 14.14 28.93 14.89
N PHE A 332 14.06 28.87 16.21
CA PHE A 332 14.10 29.99 17.13
C PHE A 332 15.21 29.77 18.15
N GLY A 333 15.83 30.86 18.62
CA GLY A 333 16.77 30.78 19.72
C GLY A 333 17.19 32.10 20.27
N VAL A 334 18.09 32.03 21.25
CA VAL A 334 18.70 33.19 21.89
C VAL A 334 20.20 32.99 21.92
N ALA A 335 20.92 34.03 21.53
CA ALA A 335 22.36 34.11 21.65
C ALA A 335 22.73 35.31 22.50
N GLY A 336 23.75 35.18 23.32
CA GLY A 336 24.25 36.29 24.12
C GLY A 336 25.72 36.13 24.44
N GLY A 337 26.33 37.22 24.87
CA GLY A 337 27.74 37.20 25.23
C GLY A 337 28.18 38.47 25.91
N VAL A 338 29.38 38.39 26.47
CA VAL A 338 30.05 39.51 27.12
C VAL A 338 31.46 39.60 26.55
N GLU A 339 31.88 40.80 26.19
CA GLU A 339 33.22 41.10 25.72
C GLU A 339 33.86 42.23 26.52
N LYS A 340 35.18 42.22 26.59
CA LYS A 340 35.99 43.28 27.19
C LYS A 340 36.98 43.82 26.17
N GLY A 341 36.94 45.13 25.97
CA GLY A 341 37.83 45.83 25.05
C GLY A 341 39.27 45.92 25.60
N SER A 342 40.23 45.73 24.71
CA SER A 342 41.66 45.87 24.96
C SER A 342 42.34 46.67 23.84
N SER A 343 43.62 46.99 24.00
CA SER A 343 44.41 47.62 22.93
C SER A 343 44.57 46.75 21.68
N LEU A 344 44.28 45.45 21.79
CA LEU A 344 44.36 44.48 20.70
C LEU A 344 42.97 44.12 20.15
N GLY A 345 41.91 44.85 20.51
CA GLY A 345 40.52 44.48 20.19
C GLY A 345 39.78 43.91 21.40
N ALA A 346 38.55 43.42 21.22
CA ALA A 346 37.74 42.86 22.29
C ALA A 346 37.82 41.34 22.32
N PHE A 347 37.98 40.79 23.52
CA PHE A 347 37.88 39.36 23.80
C PHE A 347 36.57 39.10 24.53
N GLY A 348 35.86 38.05 24.13
CA GLY A 348 34.56 37.75 24.73
C GLY A 348 34.24 36.26 24.77
N ILE A 349 33.22 35.97 25.57
CA ILE A 349 32.57 34.68 25.66
C ILE A 349 31.14 34.80 25.15
N SER A 350 30.64 33.76 24.51
CA SER A 350 29.26 33.68 24.07
C SER A 350 28.64 32.34 24.41
N ALA A 351 27.33 32.37 24.61
CA ALA A 351 26.47 31.21 24.70
C ALA A 351 25.27 31.41 23.79
N ALA A 352 24.86 30.37 23.08
CA ALA A 352 23.64 30.38 22.30
C ALA A 352 22.88 29.08 22.50
N PHE A 353 21.56 29.18 22.51
CA PHE A 353 20.66 28.05 22.49
C PHE A 353 19.65 28.25 21.36
N THR A 354 19.54 27.28 20.46
CA THR A 354 18.55 27.30 19.38
C THR A 354 17.79 25.98 19.34
N SER A 355 16.50 26.05 19.06
CA SER A 355 15.62 24.93 18.80
C SER A 355 14.96 25.11 17.44
N SER A 356 14.76 24.02 16.71
CA SER A 356 14.04 24.04 15.44
C SER A 356 13.11 22.86 15.30
N ASP A 357 11.97 23.10 14.69
CA ASP A 357 11.09 22.06 14.17
C ASP A 357 11.43 21.79 12.70
N ILE A 358 11.38 20.52 12.32
CA ILE A 358 11.69 20.04 10.98
C ILE A 358 10.51 19.19 10.52
N LYS A 359 10.02 19.52 9.33
CA LYS A 359 8.93 18.79 8.67
C LYS A 359 9.40 18.34 7.31
N ASP A 360 9.17 17.08 7.02
CA ASP A 360 9.23 16.56 5.66
C ASP A 360 7.87 16.83 4.99
N PRO A 361 7.79 17.73 4.00
CA PRO A 361 6.54 18.06 3.34
C PRO A 361 6.00 16.92 2.47
N GLU A 362 6.81 15.89 2.20
CA GLU A 362 6.42 14.71 1.43
C GLU A 362 6.17 13.47 2.30
N ALA A 363 6.41 13.52 3.62
CA ALA A 363 6.08 12.41 4.51
C ALA A 363 4.57 12.40 4.82
N GLU A 364 3.87 11.35 4.41
CA GLU A 364 2.45 11.13 4.75
C GLU A 364 2.25 10.69 6.21
N ALA A 365 3.27 10.11 6.84
CA ALA A 365 3.28 9.90 8.28
C ALA A 365 3.64 11.21 8.99
N GLU A 366 2.94 11.54 10.09
CA GLU A 366 3.21 12.74 10.88
C GLU A 366 4.58 12.63 11.57
N GLU A 367 5.64 12.99 10.85
CA GLU A 367 7.00 13.01 11.38
C GLU A 367 7.31 14.41 11.94
N VAL A 368 7.44 14.48 13.27
CA VAL A 368 7.84 15.71 13.96
C VAL A 368 9.27 15.53 14.45
N LEU A 369 10.22 16.04 13.67
CA LEU A 369 11.62 16.08 14.04
C LEU A 369 11.93 17.42 14.70
N SER A 370 12.70 17.38 15.79
CA SER A 370 13.22 18.59 16.42
C SER A 370 14.73 18.50 16.55
N ALA A 371 15.41 19.63 16.39
CA ALA A 371 16.85 19.74 16.59
C ALA A 371 17.13 20.86 17.61
N ASN A 372 18.01 20.57 18.55
CA ASN A 372 18.42 21.49 19.61
C ASN A 372 19.94 21.67 19.57
N LEU A 373 20.40 22.91 19.63
CA LEU A 373 21.81 23.27 19.63
C LEU A 373 22.11 24.12 20.86
N LEU A 374 23.15 23.74 21.59
CA LEU A 374 23.80 24.57 22.60
C LEU A 374 25.22 24.89 22.11
N GLU A 375 25.49 26.15 21.84
CA GLU A 375 26.81 26.62 21.43
C GLU A 375 27.45 27.44 22.56
N LEU A 376 28.71 27.14 22.87
CA LEU A 376 29.57 27.96 23.71
C LEU A 376 30.79 28.35 22.89
N GLY A 377 31.16 29.62 22.94
CA GLY A 377 32.25 30.14 22.11
C GLY A 377 33.13 31.12 22.83
N LEU A 378 34.41 31.12 22.48
CA LEU A 378 35.33 32.21 22.75
C LEU A 378 35.51 33.00 21.46
N TYR A 379 35.50 34.33 21.53
CA TYR A 379 35.71 35.14 20.33
C TYR A 379 36.63 36.32 20.60
N TRP A 380 37.30 36.75 19.53
CA TRP A 380 38.07 37.98 19.46
C TRP A 380 37.60 38.80 18.26
N ARG A 381 37.42 40.10 18.43
CA ARG A 381 37.00 41.02 17.37
C ARG A 381 37.80 42.32 17.44
N ALA A 382 38.18 42.83 16.27
CA ALA A 382 38.83 44.13 16.16
C ALA A 382 38.26 44.92 14.98
N GLN A 383 38.23 46.24 15.13
CA GLN A 383 37.66 47.17 14.15
C GLN A 383 38.58 48.38 14.00
N GLY A 384 38.93 48.70 12.75
CA GLY A 384 39.60 49.94 12.35
C GLY A 384 38.67 50.83 11.52
N GLN A 385 39.18 51.96 11.01
CA GLN A 385 38.37 52.92 10.25
C GLN A 385 37.69 52.34 8.99
N TYR A 386 38.28 51.30 8.38
CA TYR A 386 37.79 50.71 7.12
C TYR A 386 37.77 49.17 7.14
N TRP A 387 37.99 48.54 8.29
CA TRP A 387 38.07 47.09 8.37
C TRP A 387 37.49 46.57 9.69
N THR A 388 36.94 45.37 9.62
CA THR A 388 36.55 44.56 10.77
C THR A 388 37.15 43.18 10.60
N THR A 389 37.61 42.59 11.69
CA THR A 389 38.12 41.21 11.71
C THR A 389 37.65 40.52 12.97
N TRP A 390 37.56 39.20 12.90
CA TRP A 390 37.11 38.38 14.01
C TRP A 390 37.70 36.98 13.92
N ALA A 391 37.80 36.34 15.07
CA ALA A 391 38.11 34.92 15.22
C ALA A 391 37.21 34.34 16.30
N ARG A 392 36.77 33.09 16.13
CA ARG A 392 36.01 32.34 17.13
C ARG A 392 36.60 30.94 17.31
N ALA A 393 36.47 30.40 18.51
CA ALA A 393 36.85 29.03 18.88
C ALA A 393 35.70 28.37 19.64
#